data_AF-K0RC86-F1
#
_entry.id   AF-K0RC86-F1
#
_cell.length_a   1.000
_cell.length_b   1.000
_cell.length_c   1.000
_cell.angle_alpha   90.00
_cell.angle_beta   90.00
_cell.angle_gamma   90.00
#
_symmetry.space_group_name_H-M   'P 1'
#
loop_
_entity.id
_entity.type
_entity.pdbx_description
1 polymer ?
#
loop_
_entity_poly.entity_id
_entity_poly.type
_entity_poly.pdbx_seq_one_letter_code
_entity_poly.pdbx_strand_id
1 'polypeptide(L)'
;MARPEEKAQAMLNKWVKMKESSDPTIARPRRGKRPFMATQCEHLNDAEHFRRQIIREITDLVKKIQNAGLGEHAIRDMNDNINKLLREKFHWNRRIKELGGRDWNREERKAQLLAEKEGGGVEGISMTTKEETDPYLVASGVGLKGSGGYRYFGAARDLPGVKELFAKQAAKQSRRKRGDIYKHITPDYYGLRDDEDGVLVELEGEMASEGRKQLKECREEYQQVKKQKGITDDGGNSDGETAGIYLWKGGIDPKDAVPSQDFIDKILLEKKKKDLLGRFG
;
A
#
# COMPACT_ATOMS: atom_id res chain seq x y z
N MET A 1 58.69 -9.80 -29.95
CA MET A 1 58.63 -9.07 -28.66
C MET A 1 57.88 -9.94 -27.66
N ALA A 2 58.41 -10.14 -26.44
CA ALA A 2 57.76 -10.93 -25.39
C ALA A 2 56.41 -10.34 -24.95
N ARG A 3 55.49 -11.20 -24.48
CA ARG A 3 54.15 -10.79 -24.02
C ARG A 3 54.27 -9.85 -22.80
N PRO A 4 53.33 -8.92 -22.59
CA PRO A 4 53.36 -8.01 -21.44
C PRO A 4 53.47 -8.73 -20.09
N GLU A 5 52.85 -9.91 -19.97
CA GLU A 5 52.89 -10.74 -18.76
C GLU A 5 54.30 -11.30 -18.48
N GLU A 6 54.99 -11.79 -19.52
CA GLU A 6 56.37 -12.27 -19.42
C GLU A 6 57.33 -11.13 -19.06
N LYS A 7 57.13 -9.95 -19.66
CA LYS A 7 57.87 -8.74 -19.28
C LYS A 7 57.62 -8.40 -17.81
N ALA A 8 56.38 -8.43 -17.34
CA ALA A 8 56.05 -8.13 -15.95
C ALA A 8 56.66 -9.12 -14.94
N GLN A 9 56.93 -10.36 -15.37
CA GLN A 9 57.57 -11.40 -14.55
C GLN A 9 59.10 -11.42 -14.63
N ALA A 10 59.70 -10.59 -15.49
CA ALA A 10 61.16 -10.47 -15.60
C ALA A 10 61.80 -10.09 -14.25
N MET A 11 63.00 -10.60 -13.99
CA MET A 11 63.71 -10.41 -12.72
C MET A 11 63.91 -8.92 -12.38
N LEU A 12 64.16 -8.08 -13.37
CA LEU A 12 64.27 -6.63 -13.19
C LEU A 12 62.98 -6.01 -12.66
N ASN A 13 61.83 -6.38 -13.23
CA ASN A 13 60.54 -5.86 -12.79
C ASN A 13 60.13 -6.40 -11.41
N LYS A 14 60.54 -7.63 -11.06
CA LYS A 14 60.40 -8.16 -9.70
C LYS A 14 61.27 -7.39 -8.71
N TRP A 15 62.52 -7.06 -9.08
CA TRP A 15 63.44 -6.28 -8.25
C TRP A 15 62.98 -4.83 -8.06
N VAL A 16 62.52 -4.16 -9.12
CA VAL A 16 61.93 -2.81 -9.04
C VAL A 16 60.73 -2.81 -8.08
N LYS A 17 59.80 -3.76 -8.22
CA LYS A 17 58.67 -3.92 -7.28
C LYS A 17 59.10 -4.19 -5.83
N MET A 18 60.20 -4.92 -5.64
CA MET A 18 60.74 -5.18 -4.31
C MET A 18 61.32 -3.90 -3.70
N LYS A 19 62.09 -3.13 -4.47
CA LYS A 19 62.69 -1.87 -4.06
C LYS A 19 61.64 -0.78 -3.76
N GLU A 20 60.65 -0.65 -4.64
CA GLU A 20 59.49 0.24 -4.42
C GLU A 20 58.72 -0.13 -3.16
N SER A 21 58.64 -1.42 -2.81
CA SER A 21 57.99 -1.85 -1.57
C SER A 21 58.84 -1.65 -0.31
N SER A 22 60.16 -1.54 -0.44
CA SER A 22 61.06 -1.28 0.69
C SER A 22 61.18 0.20 1.03
N ASP A 23 60.93 1.10 0.06
CA ASP A 23 60.99 2.54 0.26
C ASP A 23 59.69 3.06 0.91
N PRO A 24 59.69 3.52 2.16
CA PRO A 24 58.46 3.97 2.84
C PRO A 24 57.76 5.16 2.15
N THR A 25 58.48 5.90 1.31
CA THR A 25 57.95 7.09 0.59
C THR A 25 57.19 6.71 -0.68
N ILE A 26 57.54 5.58 -1.30
CA ILE A 26 56.94 5.08 -2.56
C ILE A 26 56.07 3.85 -2.31
N ALA A 27 56.28 3.15 -1.19
CA ALA A 27 55.56 1.94 -0.82
C ALA A 27 54.07 2.23 -0.70
N ARG A 28 53.33 1.87 -1.75
CA ARG A 28 51.88 1.70 -1.64
C ARG A 28 51.65 0.60 -0.60
N PRO A 29 50.76 0.80 0.39
CA PRO A 29 50.44 -0.26 1.35
C PRO A 29 50.07 -1.49 0.55
N ARG A 30 50.82 -2.58 0.73
CA ARG A 30 50.53 -3.86 0.07
C ARG A 30 49.24 -4.38 0.66
N ARG A 31 48.12 -3.94 0.08
CA ARG A 31 46.82 -4.53 0.36
C ARG A 31 46.85 -5.90 -0.29
N GLY A 32 47.11 -6.91 0.53
CA GLY A 32 47.22 -8.30 0.11
C GLY A 32 45.93 -8.80 -0.51
N LYS A 33 45.93 -10.07 -0.95
CA LYS A 33 44.69 -10.72 -1.37
C LYS A 33 43.69 -10.68 -0.21
N ARG A 34 42.42 -10.44 -0.54
CA ARG A 34 41.31 -10.48 0.42
C ARG A 34 41.37 -11.78 1.22
N PRO A 35 41.45 -11.73 2.56
CA PRO A 35 41.38 -12.92 3.41
C PRO A 35 40.07 -13.67 3.19
N PHE A 36 40.09 -15.00 3.38
CA PHE A 36 38.88 -15.83 3.23
C PHE A 36 37.85 -15.52 4.32
N MET A 37 38.31 -15.32 5.56
CA MET A 37 37.46 -14.95 6.69
C MET A 37 37.64 -13.48 7.05
N ALA A 38 36.55 -12.73 7.11
CA ALA A 38 36.57 -11.31 7.48
C ALA A 38 37.11 -11.09 8.91
N THR A 39 36.93 -12.06 9.81
CA THR A 39 37.42 -12.00 11.21
C THR A 39 38.93 -11.89 11.32
N GLN A 40 39.69 -12.34 10.31
CA GLN A 40 41.16 -12.24 10.27
C GLN A 40 41.66 -10.81 10.07
N CYS A 41 40.79 -9.88 9.66
CA CYS A 41 41.18 -8.48 9.46
C CYS A 41 41.04 -7.70 10.78
N GLU A 42 42.12 -7.10 11.27
CA GLU A 42 42.14 -6.31 12.50
C GLU A 42 42.01 -4.81 12.26
N HIS A 43 42.40 -4.34 11.07
CA HIS A 43 42.40 -2.92 10.73
C HIS A 43 41.12 -2.50 10.00
N LEU A 44 40.52 -1.39 10.45
CA LEU A 44 39.30 -0.84 9.85
C LEU A 44 39.48 -0.44 8.38
N ASN A 45 40.58 0.24 8.06
CA ASN A 45 40.86 0.74 6.71
C ASN A 45 41.00 -0.41 5.68
N ASP A 46 41.59 -1.53 6.11
CA ASP A 46 41.72 -2.72 5.27
C ASP A 46 40.36 -3.40 5.05
N ALA A 47 39.54 -3.50 6.10
CA ALA A 47 38.18 -4.02 5.99
C ALA A 47 37.31 -3.18 5.02
N GLU A 48 37.40 -1.85 5.11
CA GLU A 48 36.73 -0.93 4.18
C GLU A 48 37.27 -1.03 2.75
N HIS A 49 38.58 -1.28 2.59
CA HIS A 49 39.17 -1.52 1.28
C HIS A 49 38.64 -2.81 0.65
N PHE A 50 38.64 -3.92 1.39
CA PHE A 50 38.13 -5.20 0.90
C PHE A 50 36.65 -5.12 0.58
N ARG A 51 35.84 -4.42 1.40
CA ARG A 51 34.45 -4.12 1.07
C ARG A 51 34.34 -3.42 -0.29
N ARG A 52 35.09 -2.32 -0.51
CA ARG A 52 35.09 -1.61 -1.80
C ARG A 52 35.54 -2.48 -2.96
N GLN A 53 36.51 -3.36 -2.74
CA GLN A 53 36.93 -4.34 -3.75
C GLN A 53 35.78 -5.29 -4.12
N ILE A 54 35.06 -5.84 -3.14
CA ILE A 54 33.90 -6.72 -3.40
C ILE A 54 32.85 -5.98 -4.24
N ILE A 55 32.56 -4.72 -3.91
CA ILE A 55 31.52 -3.99 -4.63
C ILE A 55 31.95 -3.72 -6.08
N ARG A 56 33.22 -3.42 -6.35
CA ARG A 56 33.74 -3.31 -7.72
C ARG A 56 33.59 -4.62 -8.49
N GLU A 57 33.96 -5.75 -7.88
CA GLU A 57 33.79 -7.08 -8.47
C GLU A 57 32.32 -7.35 -8.82
N ILE A 58 31.38 -6.97 -7.93
CA ILE A 58 29.94 -7.06 -8.19
C ILE A 58 29.55 -6.15 -9.37
N THR A 59 29.97 -4.89 -9.39
CA THR A 59 29.65 -3.95 -10.46
C THR A 59 30.14 -4.46 -11.82
N ASP A 60 31.34 -5.04 -11.88
CA ASP A 60 31.89 -5.59 -13.13
C ASP A 60 31.15 -6.86 -13.57
N LEU A 61 30.73 -7.73 -12.65
CA LEU A 61 29.88 -8.87 -12.98
C LEU A 61 28.48 -8.44 -13.44
N VAL A 62 27.88 -7.43 -12.81
CA VAL A 62 26.61 -6.87 -13.25
C VAL A 62 26.72 -6.30 -14.66
N LYS A 63 27.79 -5.56 -14.98
CA LYS A 63 28.06 -5.10 -16.35
C LYS A 63 28.16 -6.26 -17.34
N LYS A 64 28.85 -7.35 -16.98
CA LYS A 64 28.97 -8.54 -17.83
C LYS A 64 27.64 -9.26 -18.06
N ILE A 65 26.76 -9.32 -17.06
CA ILE A 65 25.42 -9.91 -17.18
C ILE A 65 24.57 -9.17 -18.22
N GLN A 66 24.72 -7.85 -18.35
CA GLN A 66 23.92 -7.05 -19.28
C GLN A 66 24.29 -7.25 -20.76
N ASN A 67 25.36 -8.00 -21.06
CA ASN A 67 25.74 -8.28 -22.43
C ASN A 67 24.74 -9.26 -23.07
N ALA A 68 23.94 -8.77 -24.03
CA ALA A 68 22.87 -9.55 -24.67
C ALA A 68 23.34 -10.80 -25.45
N GLY A 69 24.62 -10.88 -25.82
CA GLY A 69 25.20 -12.03 -26.54
C GLY A 69 25.66 -13.18 -25.65
N LEU A 70 25.38 -13.12 -24.34
CA LEU A 70 25.84 -14.13 -23.40
C LEU A 70 24.81 -15.26 -23.22
N GLY A 71 25.27 -16.51 -23.26
CA GLY A 71 24.40 -17.67 -23.08
C GLY A 71 23.77 -17.72 -21.68
N GLU A 72 22.58 -18.33 -21.59
CA GLU A 72 21.80 -18.45 -20.36
C GLU A 72 22.59 -19.04 -19.18
N HIS A 73 23.33 -20.13 -19.40
CA HIS A 73 24.12 -20.78 -18.33
C HIS A 73 25.16 -19.83 -17.72
N ALA A 74 25.85 -19.06 -18.56
CA ALA A 74 26.83 -18.09 -18.09
C ALA A 74 26.19 -16.96 -17.27
N ILE A 75 24.97 -16.53 -17.64
CA ILE A 75 24.20 -15.55 -16.85
C ILE A 75 23.86 -16.13 -15.48
N ARG A 76 23.44 -17.41 -15.40
CA ARG A 76 23.15 -18.09 -14.12
C ARG A 76 24.38 -18.18 -13.23
N ASP A 77 25.51 -18.62 -13.77
CA ASP A 77 26.77 -18.74 -13.02
C ASP A 77 27.26 -17.38 -12.50
N MET A 78 27.17 -16.33 -13.31
CA MET A 78 27.51 -14.98 -12.87
C MET A 78 26.55 -14.45 -11.80
N ASN A 79 25.25 -14.74 -11.91
CA ASN A 79 24.28 -14.38 -10.89
C ASN A 79 24.59 -15.08 -9.54
N ASP A 80 24.97 -16.36 -9.59
CA ASP A 80 25.43 -17.09 -8.40
C ASP A 80 26.71 -16.49 -7.82
N ASN A 81 27.67 -16.10 -8.66
CA ASN A 81 28.89 -15.44 -8.22
C ASN A 81 28.61 -14.08 -7.57
N ILE A 82 27.70 -13.28 -8.10
CA ILE A 82 27.26 -12.02 -7.46
C ILE A 82 26.63 -12.31 -6.10
N ASN A 83 25.76 -13.33 -6.00
CA ASN A 83 25.14 -13.68 -4.72
C ASN A 83 26.16 -14.19 -3.69
N LYS A 84 27.21 -14.91 -4.11
CA LYS A 84 28.34 -15.28 -3.25
C LYS A 84 29.07 -14.03 -2.74
N LEU A 85 29.42 -13.10 -3.63
CA LEU A 85 30.07 -11.85 -3.26
C LEU A 85 29.21 -10.98 -2.33
N LEU A 86 27.88 -10.97 -2.50
CA LEU A 86 26.99 -10.25 -1.58
C LEU A 86 26.96 -10.84 -0.18
N ARG A 87 27.05 -12.16 -0.04
CA ARG A 87 27.19 -12.82 1.27
C ARG A 87 28.53 -12.49 1.91
N GLU A 88 29.61 -12.55 1.14
CA GLU A 88 30.94 -12.11 1.60
C GLU A 88 30.92 -10.65 2.04
N LYS A 89 30.33 -9.76 1.23
CA LYS A 89 30.15 -8.33 1.56
C LYS A 89 29.43 -8.15 2.89
N PHE A 90 28.40 -8.94 3.17
CA PHE A 90 27.67 -8.88 4.43
C PHE A 90 28.57 -9.23 5.64
N HIS A 91 29.45 -10.23 5.51
CA HIS A 91 30.44 -10.55 6.54
C HIS A 91 31.46 -9.43 6.73
N TRP A 92 31.94 -8.82 5.64
CA TRP A 92 32.83 -7.65 5.71
C TRP A 92 32.14 -6.43 6.33
N ASN A 93 30.88 -6.15 5.98
CA ASN A 93 30.08 -5.09 6.60
C ASN A 93 29.91 -5.31 8.11
N ARG A 94 29.70 -6.57 8.54
CA ARG A 94 29.65 -6.92 9.96
C ARG A 94 30.99 -6.69 10.64
N ARG A 95 32.09 -7.10 9.99
CA ARG A 95 33.43 -6.89 10.55
C ARG A 95 33.77 -5.41 10.70
N ILE A 96 33.43 -4.58 9.72
CA ILE A 96 33.61 -3.13 9.79
C ILE A 96 32.88 -2.56 11.02
N LYS A 97 31.64 -2.99 11.27
CA LYS A 97 30.90 -2.63 12.47
C LYS A 97 31.60 -3.07 13.76
N GLU A 98 32.08 -4.32 13.81
CA GLU A 98 32.81 -4.84 14.99
C GLU A 98 34.09 -4.06 15.29
N LEU A 99 34.77 -3.55 14.26
CA LEU A 99 35.96 -2.70 14.37
C LEU A 99 35.63 -1.23 14.69
N GLY A 100 34.37 -0.88 14.97
CA GLY A 100 33.93 0.47 15.30
C GLY A 100 33.63 1.37 14.10
N GLY A 101 33.53 0.79 12.91
CA GLY A 101 33.18 1.50 11.67
C GLY A 101 31.67 1.69 11.47
N ARG A 102 31.32 2.22 10.29
CA ARG A 102 29.93 2.53 9.91
C ARG A 102 29.06 1.27 9.72
N ASP A 103 27.81 1.36 10.15
CA ASP A 103 26.79 0.30 10.11
C ASP A 103 26.21 0.07 8.70
N TRP A 104 27.03 -0.39 7.75
CA TRP A 104 26.61 -0.59 6.35
C TRP A 104 25.38 -1.49 6.18
N ASN A 105 25.25 -2.55 6.99
CA ASN A 105 24.11 -3.49 6.89
C ASN A 105 22.77 -2.81 7.22
N ARG A 106 22.77 -1.84 8.15
CA ARG A 106 21.57 -1.08 8.50
C ARG A 106 21.20 -0.11 7.39
N GLU A 107 22.19 0.56 6.82
CA GLU A 107 22.00 1.52 5.72
C GLU A 107 21.50 0.85 4.46
N GLU A 108 22.11 -0.28 4.08
CA GLU A 108 21.66 -1.06 2.92
C GLU A 108 20.23 -1.59 3.10
N ARG A 109 19.85 -2.01 4.31
CA ARG A 109 18.45 -2.42 4.60
C ARG A 109 17.49 -1.23 4.49
N LYS A 110 17.88 -0.06 5.00
CA LYS A 110 17.06 1.16 4.92
C LYS A 110 16.89 1.58 3.46
N ALA A 111 17.95 1.54 2.66
CA ALA A 111 17.91 1.84 1.23
C ALA A 111 17.01 0.86 0.46
N GLN A 112 17.05 -0.44 0.78
CA GLN A 112 16.17 -1.45 0.18
C GLN A 112 14.69 -1.19 0.49
N LEU A 113 14.34 -0.92 1.75
CA LEU A 113 12.97 -0.63 2.14
C LEU A 113 12.44 0.65 1.48
N LEU A 114 13.30 1.65 1.29
CA LEU A 114 12.94 2.87 0.58
C LEU A 114 12.63 2.57 -0.89
N ALA A 115 13.50 1.81 -1.56
CA ALA A 115 13.27 1.37 -2.94
C ALA A 115 12.01 0.49 -3.11
N GLU A 116 11.69 -0.35 -2.12
CA GLU A 116 10.44 -1.12 -2.11
C GLU A 116 9.21 -0.22 -1.97
N LYS A 117 9.27 0.79 -1.11
CA LYS A 117 8.19 1.77 -0.90
C LYS A 117 7.93 2.62 -2.14
N GLU A 118 8.96 2.89 -2.94
CA GLU A 118 8.89 3.60 -4.22
C GLU A 118 8.33 2.75 -5.38
N GLY A 119 7.88 1.52 -5.12
CA GLY A 119 7.13 0.74 -6.11
C GLY A 119 7.91 -0.39 -6.77
N GLY A 120 8.91 -0.96 -6.11
CA GLY A 120 9.39 -2.33 -6.40
C GLY A 120 9.98 -2.55 -7.80
N GLY A 121 10.42 -1.49 -8.47
CA GLY A 121 11.09 -1.54 -9.75
C GLY A 121 12.22 -0.54 -9.76
N VAL A 122 13.42 -0.97 -9.36
CA VAL A 122 14.64 -0.28 -9.78
C VAL A 122 14.85 -0.63 -11.26
N GLU A 123 13.95 -0.18 -12.13
CA GLU A 123 14.26 -0.01 -13.54
C GLU A 123 15.16 1.20 -13.64
N GLY A 124 16.47 0.94 -13.54
CA GLY A 124 17.49 1.96 -13.69
C GLY A 124 17.39 3.05 -12.63
N ILE A 125 18.21 2.97 -11.58
CA ILE A 125 18.78 4.21 -11.06
C ILE A 125 19.54 4.81 -12.23
N SER A 126 18.84 5.71 -12.93
CA SER A 126 19.43 6.58 -13.93
C SER A 126 20.60 7.29 -13.28
N MET A 127 21.65 7.42 -14.06
CA MET A 127 22.94 8.00 -13.72
C MET A 127 22.83 9.53 -13.53
N THR A 128 21.89 10.02 -12.71
CA THR A 128 21.64 11.44 -12.45
C THR A 128 20.89 11.55 -11.11
N THR A 129 21.55 11.74 -9.97
CA THR A 129 21.94 13.07 -9.48
C THR A 129 23.29 13.04 -8.76
N LYS A 130 24.21 13.87 -9.25
CA LYS A 130 25.33 14.46 -8.49
C LYS A 130 24.75 14.97 -7.15
N GLU A 131 25.21 14.67 -5.94
CA GLU A 131 26.60 14.65 -5.49
C GLU A 131 26.83 13.87 -4.16
N GLU A 132 25.85 13.17 -3.58
CA GLU A 132 26.03 12.61 -2.21
C GLU A 132 25.52 11.18 -1.99
N THR A 133 25.09 10.48 -3.04
CA THR A 133 24.77 9.05 -2.94
C THR A 133 26.00 8.24 -3.31
N ASP A 134 26.52 7.46 -2.36
CA ASP A 134 27.67 6.57 -2.56
C ASP A 134 27.41 5.72 -3.83
N PRO A 135 28.15 5.91 -4.95
CA PRO A 135 27.85 5.33 -6.27
C PRO A 135 27.77 3.78 -6.28
N TYR A 136 28.18 3.18 -5.17
CA TYR A 136 28.31 1.76 -4.92
C TYR A 136 27.05 1.10 -4.35
N LEU A 137 25.98 1.85 -4.05
CA LEU A 137 24.67 1.32 -3.60
C LEU A 137 23.72 0.93 -4.76
N VAL A 138 24.09 1.27 -6.00
CA VAL A 138 23.26 1.17 -7.22
C VAL A 138 23.09 -0.27 -7.74
N ALA A 139 23.91 -1.22 -7.29
CA ALA A 139 23.85 -2.62 -7.74
C ALA A 139 22.83 -3.47 -6.95
N SER A 140 21.66 -2.91 -6.62
CA SER A 140 20.64 -3.65 -5.87
C SER A 140 19.77 -4.48 -6.83
N GLY A 141 20.10 -5.77 -6.95
CA GLY A 141 19.30 -6.75 -7.68
C GLY A 141 17.96 -7.01 -7.00
N VAL A 142 17.00 -7.51 -7.77
CA VAL A 142 15.64 -7.76 -7.30
C VAL A 142 15.59 -9.14 -6.64
N GLY A 143 15.13 -9.18 -5.40
CA GLY A 143 14.91 -10.41 -4.66
C GLY A 143 13.43 -10.79 -4.65
N LEU A 144 13.13 -12.08 -4.73
CA LEU A 144 11.78 -12.57 -4.42
C LEU A 144 11.55 -12.50 -2.91
N LYS A 145 10.34 -12.11 -2.52
CA LYS A 145 9.97 -12.02 -1.10
C LYS A 145 9.99 -13.42 -0.49
N GLY A 146 10.82 -13.63 0.54
CA GLY A 146 11.00 -14.93 1.18
C GLY A 146 12.08 -15.82 0.56
N SER A 147 12.79 -15.37 -0.47
CA SER A 147 13.86 -16.15 -1.15
C SER A 147 15.18 -16.25 -0.38
N GLY A 148 15.18 -16.05 0.94
CA GLY A 148 16.39 -16.19 1.78
C GLY A 148 17.53 -15.20 1.45
N GLY A 149 17.24 -14.12 0.74
CA GLY A 149 18.24 -13.10 0.36
C GLY A 149 18.96 -13.34 -0.97
N TYR A 150 18.59 -14.38 -1.73
CA TYR A 150 19.05 -14.56 -3.11
C TYR A 150 18.41 -13.51 -4.02
N ARG A 151 19.20 -12.93 -4.94
CA ARG A 151 18.79 -11.83 -5.81
C ARG A 151 19.15 -12.10 -7.27
N TYR A 152 18.38 -11.49 -8.16
CA TYR A 152 18.61 -11.54 -9.60
C TYR A 152 18.99 -10.15 -10.13
N PHE A 153 20.05 -10.07 -10.93
CA PHE A 153 20.60 -8.82 -11.45
C PHE A 153 20.46 -8.75 -12.98
N GLY A 154 20.04 -7.59 -13.50
CA GLY A 154 19.99 -7.37 -14.96
C GLY A 154 19.26 -8.46 -15.75
N ALA A 155 19.88 -8.91 -16.84
CA ALA A 155 19.39 -9.98 -17.70
C ALA A 155 19.11 -11.32 -16.97
N ALA A 156 19.68 -11.54 -15.78
CA ALA A 156 19.36 -12.73 -14.98
C ALA A 156 17.88 -12.77 -14.53
N ARG A 157 17.18 -11.62 -14.52
CA ARG A 157 15.74 -11.54 -14.24
C ARG A 157 14.89 -12.05 -15.40
N ASP A 158 15.37 -11.91 -16.63
CA ASP A 158 14.64 -12.25 -17.86
C ASP A 158 14.81 -13.71 -18.27
N LEU A 159 15.64 -14.46 -17.54
CA LEU A 159 15.85 -15.89 -17.76
C LEU A 159 14.51 -16.67 -17.67
N PRO A 160 14.35 -17.72 -18.50
CA PRO A 160 13.18 -18.59 -18.43
C PRO A 160 13.10 -19.24 -17.03
N GLY A 161 11.89 -19.36 -16.51
CA GLY A 161 11.61 -19.76 -15.13
C GLY A 161 11.74 -18.61 -14.10
N VAL A 162 12.84 -17.84 -14.11
CA VAL A 162 13.01 -16.70 -13.18
C VAL A 162 11.98 -15.61 -13.49
N LYS A 163 11.83 -15.28 -14.78
CA LYS A 163 10.83 -14.32 -15.26
C LYS A 163 9.41 -14.72 -14.84
N GLU A 164 9.08 -16.01 -14.92
CA GLU A 164 7.78 -16.53 -14.49
C GLU A 164 7.55 -16.41 -12.98
N LEU A 165 8.60 -16.63 -12.17
CA LEU A 165 8.51 -16.46 -10.72
C LEU A 165 8.20 -15.00 -10.34
N PHE A 166 8.85 -14.04 -11.01
CA PHE A 166 8.56 -12.63 -10.83
C PHE A 166 7.15 -12.26 -11.31
N ALA A 167 6.71 -12.75 -12.47
CA ALA A 167 5.35 -12.53 -12.97
C ALA A 167 4.29 -13.09 -12.01
N LYS A 168 4.50 -14.30 -11.47
CA LYS A 168 3.63 -14.90 -10.44
C LYS A 168 3.58 -14.07 -9.17
N GLN A 169 4.71 -13.51 -8.74
CA GLN A 169 4.75 -12.65 -7.55
C GLN A 169 4.06 -11.30 -7.80
N ALA A 170 4.22 -10.71 -8.99
CA ALA A 170 3.51 -9.50 -9.40
C ALA A 170 1.99 -9.75 -9.47
N ALA A 171 1.55 -10.86 -10.05
CA ALA A 171 0.13 -11.24 -10.08
C ALA A 171 -0.47 -11.49 -8.68
N LYS A 172 0.34 -11.97 -7.72
CA LYS A 172 -0.06 -12.10 -6.30
C LYS A 172 -0.18 -10.76 -5.58
N GLN A 173 0.39 -9.67 -6.10
CA GLN A 173 0.11 -8.32 -5.60
C GLN A 173 -1.27 -7.91 -6.07
N SER A 174 -2.29 -8.47 -5.42
CA SER A 174 -3.68 -8.34 -5.83
C SER A 174 -4.55 -7.82 -4.69
N ARG A 175 -5.34 -6.80 -5.06
CA ARG A 175 -6.49 -6.17 -4.39
C ARG A 175 -6.21 -5.58 -3.00
N ARG A 176 -6.65 -4.33 -2.82
CA ARG A 176 -6.70 -3.67 -1.50
C ARG A 176 -7.42 -4.60 -0.54
N LYS A 177 -6.77 -4.96 0.56
CA LYS A 177 -7.40 -5.78 1.58
C LYS A 177 -8.48 -4.95 2.25
N ARG A 178 -9.48 -5.61 2.84
CA ARG A 178 -10.54 -4.95 3.62
C ARG A 178 -9.96 -3.99 4.68
N GLY A 179 -8.85 -4.38 5.32
CA GLY A 179 -8.10 -3.54 6.25
C GLY A 179 -7.47 -2.27 5.66
N ASP A 180 -7.11 -2.25 4.37
CA ASP A 180 -6.62 -1.04 3.71
C ASP A 180 -7.76 -0.09 3.36
N ILE A 181 -8.94 -0.62 3.04
CA ILE A 181 -10.15 0.18 2.87
C ILE A 181 -10.51 0.86 4.20
N TYR A 182 -10.47 0.11 5.31
CA TYR A 182 -10.78 0.62 6.64
C TYR A 182 -9.89 1.78 7.11
N LYS A 183 -8.65 1.88 6.66
CA LYS A 183 -7.76 3.01 7.00
C LYS A 183 -8.25 4.35 6.45
N HIS A 184 -9.08 4.32 5.41
CA HIS A 184 -9.61 5.50 4.73
C HIS A 184 -11.06 5.79 5.08
N ILE A 185 -11.69 4.97 5.93
CA ILE A 185 -13.04 5.24 6.43
C ILE A 185 -12.91 6.17 7.63
N THR A 186 -13.24 7.44 7.43
CA THR A 186 -13.27 8.47 8.48
C THR A 186 -14.62 8.44 9.22
N PRO A 187 -14.70 9.03 10.43
CA PRO A 187 -15.99 9.27 11.11
C PRO A 187 -17.02 9.98 10.23
N ASP A 188 -16.57 10.83 9.30
CA ASP A 188 -17.41 11.49 8.29
C ASP A 188 -18.21 10.50 7.44
N TYR A 189 -17.65 9.32 7.13
CA TYR A 189 -18.37 8.27 6.38
C TYR A 189 -19.62 7.77 7.12
N TYR A 190 -19.60 7.84 8.45
CA TYR A 190 -20.72 7.47 9.31
C TYR A 190 -21.59 8.67 9.69
N GLY A 191 -21.35 9.86 9.14
CA GLY A 191 -22.16 11.06 9.40
C GLY A 191 -22.03 11.63 10.81
N LEU A 192 -21.03 11.20 11.60
CA LEU A 192 -20.86 11.63 13.01
C LEU A 192 -20.66 13.14 13.19
N ARG A 193 -20.43 13.90 12.11
CA ARG A 193 -20.27 15.36 12.14
C ARG A 193 -21.47 16.13 11.59
N ASP A 194 -22.40 15.46 10.90
CA ASP A 194 -23.57 16.13 10.30
C ASP A 194 -24.62 16.50 11.37
N ASP A 195 -24.65 15.75 12.47
CA ASP A 195 -25.59 15.98 13.58
C ASP A 195 -25.16 17.11 14.54
N GLU A 196 -23.90 17.60 14.46
CA GLU A 196 -23.38 18.61 15.40
C GLU A 196 -23.65 20.07 14.96
N ASP A 197 -23.88 20.31 13.67
CA ASP A 197 -24.08 21.66 13.13
C ASP A 197 -25.51 22.22 13.37
N GLY A 198 -26.45 21.38 13.82
CA GLY A 198 -27.82 21.78 14.19
C GLY A 198 -28.74 22.17 13.02
N VAL A 199 -28.19 22.38 11.82
CA VAL A 199 -28.91 22.73 10.58
C VAL A 199 -30.04 21.74 10.28
N LEU A 200 -29.80 20.44 10.50
CA LEU A 200 -30.79 19.39 10.25
C LEU A 200 -32.02 19.54 11.17
N VAL A 201 -31.81 19.91 12.44
CA VAL A 201 -32.88 20.08 13.43
C VAL A 201 -33.81 21.25 13.07
N GLU A 202 -33.25 22.34 12.54
CA GLU A 202 -34.03 23.50 12.10
C GLU A 202 -34.95 23.13 10.92
N LEU A 203 -34.40 22.46 9.90
CA LEU A 203 -35.15 22.01 8.73
C LEU A 203 -36.26 21.01 9.09
N GLU A 204 -35.97 20.07 9.99
CA GLU A 204 -36.97 19.14 10.50
C GLU A 204 -38.09 19.85 11.28
N GLY A 205 -37.74 20.89 12.05
CA GLY A 205 -38.69 21.71 12.78
C GLY A 205 -39.65 22.48 11.87
N GLU A 206 -39.14 23.09 10.80
CA GLU A 206 -39.95 23.79 9.79
C GLU A 206 -40.93 22.81 9.13
N MET A 207 -40.43 21.68 8.63
CA MET A 207 -41.24 20.63 7.99
C MET A 207 -42.31 20.07 8.95
N ALA A 208 -41.97 19.83 10.22
CA ALA A 208 -42.91 19.36 11.22
C ALA A 208 -44.00 20.42 11.51
N SER A 209 -43.64 21.70 11.51
CA SER A 209 -44.60 22.80 11.70
C SER A 209 -45.59 22.89 10.54
N GLU A 210 -45.12 22.68 9.30
CA GLU A 210 -45.95 22.66 8.10
C GLU A 210 -46.88 21.45 8.09
N GLY A 211 -46.37 20.26 8.39
CA GLY A 211 -47.18 19.05 8.53
C GLY A 211 -48.28 19.20 9.59
N ARG A 212 -47.97 19.86 10.72
CA ARG A 212 -48.98 20.16 11.76
C ARG A 212 -50.06 21.12 11.28
N LYS A 213 -49.70 22.13 10.48
CA LYS A 213 -50.68 23.06 9.89
C LYS A 213 -51.61 22.33 8.92
N GLN A 214 -51.05 21.56 8.00
CA GLN A 214 -51.82 20.77 7.03
C GLN A 214 -52.76 19.78 7.74
N LEU A 215 -52.28 19.10 8.78
CA LEU A 215 -53.10 18.17 9.57
C LEU A 215 -54.25 18.88 10.28
N LYS A 216 -54.01 20.09 10.80
CA LYS A 216 -55.03 20.92 11.45
C LYS A 216 -56.10 21.35 10.44
N GLU A 217 -55.70 21.80 9.26
CA GLU A 217 -56.60 22.16 8.16
C GLU A 217 -57.46 20.97 7.74
N CYS A 218 -56.85 19.82 7.44
CA CYS A 218 -57.56 18.58 7.12
C CYS A 218 -58.55 18.16 8.23
N ARG A 219 -58.20 18.37 9.51
CA ARG A 219 -59.08 18.06 10.65
C ARG A 219 -60.28 18.99 10.71
N GLU A 220 -60.09 20.28 10.49
CA GLU A 220 -61.17 21.26 10.49
C GLU A 220 -62.14 21.00 9.33
N GLU A 221 -61.63 20.68 8.15
CA GLU A 221 -62.43 20.25 6.99
C GLU A 221 -63.23 18.98 7.30
N TYR A 222 -62.60 17.96 7.89
CA TYR A 222 -63.29 16.72 8.28
C TYR A 222 -64.42 16.98 9.28
N GLN A 223 -64.20 17.83 10.29
CA GLN A 223 -65.22 18.20 11.27
C GLN A 223 -66.40 18.94 10.64
N GLN A 224 -66.15 19.82 9.66
CA GLN A 224 -67.20 20.50 8.92
C GLN A 224 -68.03 19.52 8.08
N VAL A 225 -67.37 18.59 7.36
CA VAL A 225 -68.06 17.55 6.59
C VAL A 225 -68.86 16.62 7.50
N LYS A 226 -68.33 16.24 8.67
CA LYS A 226 -69.03 15.43 9.69
C LYS A 226 -70.29 16.14 10.19
N LYS A 227 -70.20 17.45 10.50
CA LYS A 227 -71.34 18.28 10.92
C LYS A 227 -72.40 18.42 9.82
N GLN A 228 -71.99 18.68 8.58
CA GLN A 228 -72.91 18.80 7.44
C GLN A 228 -73.64 17.48 7.13
N LYS A 229 -72.98 16.34 7.31
CA LYS A 229 -73.56 15.01 7.06
C LYS A 229 -74.35 14.44 8.25
N GLY A 230 -74.45 15.14 9.38
CA GLY A 230 -75.30 14.76 10.51
C GLY A 230 -74.94 13.42 11.15
N ILE A 231 -73.65 13.07 11.22
CA ILE A 231 -73.19 11.79 11.81
C ILE A 231 -73.04 11.97 13.33
N THR A 232 -73.94 11.36 14.12
CA THR A 232 -73.82 11.22 15.58
C THR A 232 -72.97 10.02 15.96
N ASP A 233 -72.18 10.17 17.02
CA ASP A 233 -71.25 9.16 17.52
C ASP A 233 -72.01 8.18 18.43
N ASP A 234 -72.14 6.90 18.04
CA ASP A 234 -72.50 5.84 18.97
C ASP A 234 -71.25 5.46 19.76
N GLY A 235 -71.17 5.97 20.99
CA GLY A 235 -70.10 5.69 21.93
C GLY A 235 -70.02 4.21 22.27
N GLY A 236 -68.94 3.57 21.83
CA GLY A 236 -68.56 2.22 22.26
C GLY A 236 -67.56 2.26 23.40
N ASN A 237 -68.03 2.08 24.64
CA ASN A 237 -67.19 1.77 25.78
C ASN A 237 -66.54 0.39 25.55
N SER A 238 -65.22 0.33 25.54
CA SER A 238 -64.44 -0.92 25.49
C SER A 238 -63.28 -0.79 26.45
N ASP A 239 -63.54 -1.15 27.69
CA ASP A 239 -62.55 -1.41 28.72
C ASP A 239 -61.56 -2.46 28.19
N GLY A 240 -60.31 -2.05 27.99
CA GLY A 240 -59.27 -2.89 27.38
C GLY A 240 -57.91 -2.31 27.66
N GLU A 241 -57.41 -2.57 28.87
CA GLU A 241 -56.02 -2.38 29.25
C GLU A 241 -55.09 -3.04 28.21
N THR A 242 -54.49 -2.24 27.34
CA THR A 242 -53.27 -2.62 26.61
C THR A 242 -52.31 -1.46 26.69
N ALA A 243 -51.44 -1.55 27.70
CA ALA A 243 -50.28 -0.69 27.85
C ALA A 243 -49.39 -0.83 26.60
N GLY A 244 -49.41 0.19 25.74
CA GLY A 244 -48.49 0.36 24.62
C GLY A 244 -47.76 1.69 24.78
N ILE A 245 -46.49 1.61 25.14
CA ILE A 245 -45.51 2.70 25.19
C ILE A 245 -45.59 3.52 23.90
N TYR A 246 -45.89 4.83 24.00
CA TYR A 246 -45.48 5.98 23.16
C TYR A 246 -46.52 7.11 23.29
N LEU A 247 -46.51 7.80 24.43
CA LEU A 247 -47.35 8.97 24.68
C LEU A 247 -46.59 10.25 24.30
N TRP A 248 -46.55 10.60 23.01
CA TRP A 248 -46.36 11.99 22.62
C TRP A 248 -47.65 12.72 22.97
N LYS A 249 -47.63 13.62 23.97
CA LYS A 249 -48.80 14.35 24.54
C LYS A 249 -49.50 15.34 23.56
N GLY A 250 -49.46 15.06 22.27
CA GLY A 250 -50.13 15.81 21.21
C GLY A 250 -50.25 15.03 19.89
N GLY A 251 -50.04 13.71 19.90
CA GLY A 251 -50.27 12.84 18.75
C GLY A 251 -51.75 12.47 18.65
N ILE A 252 -52.26 12.37 17.41
CA ILE A 252 -53.63 11.91 17.13
C ILE A 252 -53.70 10.40 17.40
N ASP A 253 -54.75 9.95 18.08
CA ASP A 253 -54.97 8.52 18.32
C ASP A 253 -55.12 7.79 16.96
N PRO A 254 -54.42 6.65 16.74
CA PRO A 254 -54.44 5.94 15.47
C PRO A 254 -55.83 5.55 14.97
N LYS A 255 -56.80 5.40 15.89
CA LYS A 255 -58.20 5.09 15.59
C LYS A 255 -58.95 6.28 14.95
N ASP A 256 -58.51 7.50 15.22
CA ASP A 256 -59.08 8.73 14.66
C ASP A 256 -58.33 9.20 13.39
N ALA A 257 -57.10 8.72 13.19
CA ALA A 257 -56.24 9.10 12.08
C ALA A 257 -56.56 8.33 10.77
N VAL A 258 -57.17 7.14 10.87
CA VAL A 258 -57.43 6.28 9.72
C VAL A 258 -58.94 6.09 9.55
N PRO A 259 -59.54 6.52 8.42
CA PRO A 259 -60.95 6.28 8.14
C PRO A 259 -61.28 4.78 8.14
N SER A 260 -62.50 4.44 8.60
CA SER A 260 -62.94 3.04 8.62
C SER A 260 -62.98 2.43 7.21
N GLN A 261 -62.73 1.13 7.13
CA GLN A 261 -62.70 0.39 5.86
C GLN A 261 -64.01 0.56 5.06
N ASP A 262 -65.16 0.49 5.74
CA ASP A 262 -66.48 0.68 5.13
C ASP A 262 -66.67 2.07 4.51
N PHE A 263 -66.03 3.09 5.09
CA PHE A 263 -66.08 4.44 4.58
C PHE A 263 -65.22 4.59 3.31
N ILE A 264 -64.04 3.97 3.30
CA ILE A 264 -63.15 3.92 2.14
C ILE A 264 -63.86 3.21 0.98
N ASP A 265 -64.51 2.08 1.26
CA ASP A 265 -65.22 1.29 0.25
C ASP A 265 -66.37 2.08 -0.38
N LYS A 266 -67.14 2.84 0.40
CA LYS A 266 -68.19 3.73 -0.11
C LYS A 266 -67.64 4.81 -1.04
N ILE A 267 -66.54 5.47 -0.66
CA ILE A 267 -65.89 6.49 -1.49
C ILE A 267 -65.38 5.88 -2.80
N LEU A 268 -64.75 4.70 -2.73
CA LEU A 268 -64.26 3.99 -3.92
C LEU A 268 -65.41 3.58 -4.85
N LEU A 269 -66.55 3.17 -4.30
CA LEU A 269 -67.74 2.83 -5.07
C LEU A 269 -68.32 4.05 -5.80
N GLU A 270 -68.42 5.19 -5.11
CA GLU A 270 -68.86 6.45 -5.72
C GLU A 270 -67.91 6.93 -6.83
N LYS A 271 -66.60 6.81 -6.61
CA LYS A 271 -65.59 7.17 -7.61
C LYS A 271 -65.67 6.26 -8.84
N LYS A 272 -65.77 4.94 -8.65
CA LYS A 272 -65.98 3.98 -9.74
C LYS A 272 -67.28 4.25 -10.51
N LYS A 273 -68.35 4.63 -9.81
CA LYS A 273 -69.62 5.01 -10.43
C LYS A 273 -69.49 6.27 -11.28
N LYS A 274 -68.79 7.30 -10.79
CA LYS A 274 -68.49 8.52 -11.56
C LYS A 274 -67.61 8.24 -12.78
N ASP A 275 -66.55 7.45 -12.63
CA ASP A 275 -65.65 7.10 -13.73
C ASP A 275 -66.35 6.29 -14.82
N LEU A 276 -67.26 5.37 -14.44
CA LEU A 276 -68.11 4.65 -15.39
C LEU A 276 -69.08 5.58 -16.11
N LEU A 277 -69.73 6.49 -15.38
CA LEU A 277 -70.63 7.48 -15.98
C LEU A 277 -69.89 8.46 -16.90
N GLY A 278 -68.64 8.83 -16.61
CA GLY A 278 -67.83 9.67 -17.50
C GLY A 278 -67.21 8.90 -18.68
N ARG A 279 -67.15 7.56 -18.63
CA ARG A 279 -66.69 6.71 -19.73
C ARG A 279 -67.82 6.33 -20.71
N PHE A 280 -69.06 6.29 -20.23
CA PHE A 280 -70.22 5.79 -20.97
C PHE A 280 -71.37 6.79 -21.11
N GLY A 281 -71.26 7.97 -20.51
CA GLY A 281 -72.11 9.14 -20.78
C GLY A 281 -71.35 10.17 -21.60
#